data_AF-A0A6C0J422-F1
#
_entry.id   AF-A0A6C0J422-F1
#
_cell.length_a   1.000
_cell.length_b   1.000
_cell.length_c   1.000
_cell.angle_alpha   90.00
_cell.angle_beta   90.00
_cell.angle_gamma   90.00
#
_symmetry.space_group_name_H-M   'P 1'
#
loop_
_entity.id
_entity.type
_entity.pdbx_description
1 polymer ?
#
loop_
_entity_poly.entity_id
_entity_poly.type
_entity_poly.pdbx_seq_one_letter_code
_entity_poly.pdbx_strand_id
1 'polypeptide(L)'
;MTLSLNKLSKILKNNGFLPKKYFLLDKYCIYIEVYSLVNADNFLVYIPSKYDLKFDNEGEHYNLQILDVPENGDIPVEYAGKIDDAILEEYDDVELDMPLETKNNADLEEKLNENYNLPISLKDMNVDDTNRIREIFRQLKRLRLCVQNINYKISILYKDYLCCLRRDNTFESYLTKDLNGASDMKLMISIDMENLIKNIKSVPHDVKTVRESVYKILQKNQLKHIKVLDRMLSCKSLLSESFINIKSKQNKYTSFISKLEEMLKLVEMHEGEMISKLDNINYTYSNSANKGLQDDIERSHLVGKINNDLKNISVIKQEIIKNIILLKSKLENLSLHVDEICFDNIIMIDAITRNFETFSKF
;
A
#
# COMPACT_ATOMS: atom_id res chain seq x y z
N MET A 1 0.14 -26.27 45.19
CA MET A 1 0.21 -27.63 44.61
C MET A 1 1.13 -27.56 43.41
N THR A 2 2.27 -28.25 43.45
CA THR A 2 3.14 -28.39 42.28
C THR A 2 2.48 -29.38 41.32
N LEU A 3 1.82 -28.83 40.29
CA LEU A 3 1.30 -29.61 39.18
C LEU A 3 2.51 -30.16 38.40
N SER A 4 2.48 -31.42 38.01
CA SER A 4 3.50 -31.99 37.11
C SER A 4 2.85 -32.36 35.78
N LEU A 5 3.62 -32.38 34.71
CA LEU A 5 3.13 -32.68 33.35
C LEU A 5 2.47 -34.06 33.28
N ASN A 6 2.98 -35.03 34.05
CA ASN A 6 2.40 -36.37 34.20
C ASN A 6 1.07 -36.40 34.96
N LYS A 7 0.84 -35.48 35.91
CA LYS A 7 -0.47 -35.34 36.58
C LYS A 7 -1.48 -34.70 35.63
N LEU A 8 -1.06 -33.69 34.87
CA LEU A 8 -1.91 -33.04 33.87
C LEU A 8 -2.31 -34.01 32.75
N SER A 9 -1.38 -34.79 32.22
CA SER A 9 -1.65 -35.79 31.18
C SER A 9 -2.61 -36.89 31.66
N LYS A 10 -2.49 -37.34 32.92
CA LYS A 10 -3.45 -38.26 33.55
C LYS A 10 -4.84 -37.65 33.71
N ILE A 11 -4.93 -36.39 34.15
CA ILE A 11 -6.22 -35.68 34.26
C ILE A 11 -6.89 -35.55 32.88
N LEU A 12 -6.12 -35.22 31.83
CA LEU A 12 -6.62 -35.14 30.47
C LEU A 12 -7.14 -36.50 29.97
N LYS A 13 -6.32 -37.56 30.08
CA LYS A 13 -6.69 -38.92 29.65
C LYS A 13 -7.93 -39.44 30.37
N ASN A 14 -8.04 -39.21 31.68
CA ASN A 14 -9.19 -39.63 32.48
C ASN A 14 -10.50 -38.91 32.10
N ASN A 15 -10.41 -37.73 31.47
CA ASN A 15 -11.56 -36.96 31.00
C ASN A 15 -11.77 -37.08 29.47
N GLY A 16 -11.17 -38.08 28.83
CA GLY A 16 -11.37 -38.35 27.40
C GLY A 16 -10.57 -37.43 26.46
N PHE A 17 -9.46 -36.85 26.95
CA PHE A 17 -8.56 -36.02 26.17
C PHE A 17 -7.21 -36.70 25.94
N LEU A 18 -6.74 -36.68 24.69
CA LEU A 18 -5.45 -37.24 24.28
C LEU A 18 -4.45 -36.11 23.99
N PRO A 19 -3.48 -35.85 24.87
CA PRO A 19 -2.38 -34.93 24.56
C PRO A 19 -1.44 -35.58 23.54
N LYS A 20 -1.14 -34.87 22.44
CA LYS A 20 -0.33 -35.40 21.33
C LYS A 20 1.01 -34.67 21.17
N LYS A 21 0.98 -33.34 21.07
CA LYS A 21 2.17 -32.50 20.85
C LYS A 21 2.39 -31.56 22.01
N TYR A 22 3.64 -31.40 22.43
CA TYR A 22 4.07 -30.49 23.48
C TYR A 22 4.97 -29.40 22.88
N PHE A 23 4.64 -28.14 23.12
CA PHE A 23 5.41 -27.00 22.64
C PHE A 23 6.21 -26.40 23.79
N LEU A 24 7.52 -26.37 23.64
CA LEU A 24 8.48 -26.02 24.69
C LEU A 24 9.21 -24.72 24.36
N LEU A 25 9.35 -23.82 25.33
CA LEU A 25 10.27 -22.67 25.27
C LEU A 25 11.28 -22.83 26.41
N ASP A 26 12.57 -22.87 26.09
CA ASP A 26 13.66 -23.05 27.07
C ASP A 26 13.41 -24.19 28.08
N LYS A 27 12.90 -25.34 27.58
CA LYS A 27 12.56 -26.57 28.35
C LYS A 27 11.30 -26.50 29.21
N TYR A 28 10.55 -25.39 29.16
CA TYR A 28 9.24 -25.25 29.81
C TYR A 28 8.11 -25.42 28.80
N CYS A 29 7.08 -26.18 29.18
CA CYS A 29 5.92 -26.38 28.32
C CYS A 29 4.97 -25.18 28.35
N ILE A 30 4.75 -24.55 27.19
CA ILE A 30 3.85 -23.41 27.03
C ILE A 30 2.50 -23.84 26.44
N TYR A 31 2.51 -24.71 25.43
CA TYR A 31 1.30 -25.22 24.80
C TYR A 31 1.29 -26.74 24.73
N ILE A 32 0.09 -27.33 24.85
CA ILE A 32 -0.17 -28.74 24.57
C ILE A 32 -1.27 -28.85 23.53
N GLU A 33 -1.02 -29.52 22.39
CA GLU A 33 -2.09 -29.91 21.47
C GLU A 33 -2.80 -31.13 22.03
N VAL A 34 -4.11 -30.99 22.21
CA VAL A 34 -4.99 -31.99 22.80
C VAL A 34 -6.12 -32.33 21.84
N TYR A 35 -6.39 -33.62 21.69
CA TYR A 35 -7.54 -34.14 20.95
C TYR A 35 -8.63 -34.58 21.93
N SER A 36 -9.86 -34.20 21.66
CA SER A 36 -11.02 -34.72 22.37
C SER A 36 -11.50 -36.01 21.72
N LEU A 37 -11.61 -37.09 22.50
CA LEU A 37 -12.12 -38.38 22.02
C LEU A 37 -13.64 -38.34 21.75
N VAL A 38 -14.35 -37.34 22.26
CA VAL A 38 -15.81 -37.21 22.15
C VAL A 38 -16.23 -36.73 20.75
N ASN A 39 -15.48 -35.78 20.18
CA ASN A 39 -15.83 -35.10 18.93
C ASN A 39 -14.69 -35.05 17.92
N ALA A 40 -13.55 -35.70 18.21
CA ALA A 40 -12.32 -35.64 17.42
C ALA A 40 -11.77 -34.22 17.19
N ASP A 41 -12.26 -33.24 17.95
CA ASP A 41 -11.80 -31.86 17.86
C ASP A 41 -10.46 -31.69 18.57
N ASN A 42 -9.58 -30.88 17.99
CA ASN A 42 -8.32 -30.52 18.59
C ASN A 42 -8.31 -29.07 19.11
N PHE A 43 -7.57 -28.83 20.17
CA PHE A 43 -7.38 -27.50 20.77
C PHE A 43 -6.03 -27.41 21.46
N LEU A 44 -5.58 -26.19 21.73
CA LEU A 44 -4.34 -25.92 22.46
C LEU A 44 -4.66 -25.63 23.93
N VAL A 45 -3.86 -26.20 24.83
CA VAL A 45 -3.90 -25.84 26.25
C VAL A 45 -2.71 -24.93 26.54
N TYR A 46 -2.98 -23.68 26.92
CA TYR A 46 -1.97 -22.73 27.36
C TYR A 46 -1.63 -22.96 28.84
N ILE A 47 -0.34 -23.14 29.11
CA ILE A 47 0.22 -23.28 30.45
C ILE A 47 0.82 -21.94 30.87
N PRO A 48 0.29 -21.31 31.93
CA PRO A 48 0.88 -20.09 32.46
C PRO A 48 2.27 -20.31 33.04
N SER A 49 3.16 -19.33 32.83
CA SER A 49 4.54 -19.36 33.32
C SER A 49 4.66 -19.58 34.84
N LYS A 50 3.64 -19.21 35.64
CA LYS A 50 3.62 -19.44 37.09
C LYS A 50 3.67 -20.92 37.53
N TYR A 51 3.49 -21.87 36.62
CA TYR A 51 3.47 -23.30 36.94
C TYR A 51 4.78 -24.03 36.64
N ASP A 52 5.76 -23.40 35.97
CA ASP A 52 7.10 -23.93 35.67
C ASP A 52 7.13 -25.43 35.32
N LEU A 53 6.28 -25.85 34.38
CA LEU A 53 6.16 -27.26 33.98
C LEU A 53 7.33 -27.65 33.08
N LYS A 54 8.33 -28.30 33.66
CA LYS A 54 9.44 -28.94 32.93
C LYS A 54 8.96 -30.21 32.23
N PHE A 55 9.46 -30.44 31.02
CA PHE A 55 9.14 -31.63 30.23
C PHE A 55 10.01 -32.81 30.67
N ASP A 56 9.36 -33.90 31.13
CA ASP A 56 10.03 -35.08 31.68
C ASP A 56 10.13 -36.25 30.67
N ASN A 57 10.30 -35.95 29.37
CA ASN A 57 10.63 -36.88 28.27
C ASN A 57 9.53 -37.84 27.72
N GLU A 58 8.24 -37.68 28.04
CA GLU A 58 7.18 -38.52 27.46
C GLU A 58 6.29 -37.76 26.44
N GLY A 59 6.64 -37.84 25.14
CA GLY A 59 5.80 -37.35 24.02
C GLY A 59 6.54 -36.67 22.87
N GLU A 60 5.83 -36.37 21.77
CA GLU A 60 6.33 -35.51 20.68
C GLU A 60 6.45 -34.07 21.20
N HIS A 61 7.67 -33.51 21.16
CA HIS A 61 7.94 -32.16 21.63
C HIS A 61 8.58 -31.30 20.54
N TYR A 62 8.24 -30.01 20.54
CA TYR A 62 8.73 -29.04 19.59
C TYR A 62 9.26 -27.82 20.33
N ASN A 63 10.50 -27.43 20.03
CA ASN A 63 11.09 -26.23 20.60
C ASN A 63 10.62 -25.00 19.83
N LEU A 64 10.07 -24.04 20.58
CA LEU A 64 9.60 -22.76 20.10
C LEU A 64 10.76 -21.76 20.11
N GLN A 65 10.87 -20.96 19.05
CA GLN A 65 11.64 -19.73 19.05
C GLN A 65 10.69 -18.55 18.82
N ILE A 66 10.80 -17.50 19.64
CA ILE A 66 9.98 -16.30 19.49
C ILE A 66 10.37 -15.60 18.19
N LEU A 67 9.37 -15.24 17.40
CA LEU A 67 9.52 -14.46 16.19
C LEU A 67 8.97 -13.06 16.41
N ASP A 68 9.85 -12.07 16.32
CA ASP A 68 9.46 -10.67 16.22
C ASP A 68 9.06 -10.38 14.77
N VAL A 69 7.75 -10.38 14.51
CA VAL A 69 7.20 -10.00 13.20
C VAL A 69 6.98 -8.50 13.21
N PRO A 70 7.68 -7.71 12.36
CA PRO A 70 7.49 -6.27 12.31
C PRO A 70 6.06 -5.95 11.85
N GLU A 71 5.36 -5.08 12.60
CA GLU A 71 3.99 -4.66 12.30
C GLU A 71 3.88 -3.84 11.00
N ASN A 72 5.01 -3.30 10.52
CA ASN A 72 5.08 -2.43 9.36
C ASN A 72 5.22 -3.24 8.07
N GLY A 73 4.09 -3.62 7.49
CA GLY A 73 4.00 -3.83 6.05
C GLY A 73 2.80 -3.05 5.54
N ASP A 74 3.03 -2.05 4.71
CA ASP A 74 1.95 -1.32 4.03
C ASP A 74 1.45 -2.17 2.87
N ILE A 75 0.15 -2.49 2.90
CA ILE A 75 -0.54 -3.24 1.83
C ILE A 75 -0.32 -2.58 0.45
N PRO A 76 -0.36 -1.24 0.31
CA PRO A 76 -0.07 -0.61 -0.98
C PRO A 76 1.35 -0.86 -1.47
N VAL A 77 2.36 -0.86 -0.59
CA VAL A 77 3.78 -1.00 -0.99
C VAL A 77 4.11 -2.41 -1.45
N GLU A 78 3.52 -3.44 -0.82
CA GLU A 78 3.74 -4.85 -1.20
C GLU A 78 3.08 -5.23 -2.53
N TYR A 79 1.95 -4.60 -2.89
CA TYR A 79 1.20 -4.88 -4.11
C TYR A 79 1.50 -3.90 -5.26
N ALA A 80 1.84 -2.64 -4.97
CA ALA A 80 2.25 -1.65 -5.98
C ALA A 80 3.77 -1.68 -6.27
N GLY A 81 4.58 -2.28 -5.39
CA GLY A 81 6.04 -2.31 -5.52
C GLY A 81 6.60 -3.48 -6.35
N LYS A 82 5.80 -4.49 -6.70
CA LYS A 82 6.20 -5.53 -7.65
C LYS A 82 5.56 -5.24 -9.01
N ILE A 83 6.17 -4.32 -9.73
CA ILE A 83 5.95 -4.18 -11.17
C ILE A 83 6.48 -5.48 -11.80
N ASP A 84 5.64 -6.21 -12.54
CA ASP A 84 6.15 -7.23 -13.45
C ASP A 84 6.81 -6.47 -14.60
N ASP A 85 8.06 -6.80 -14.93
CA ASP A 85 8.82 -6.18 -16.04
C ASP A 85 8.05 -6.22 -17.38
N ALA A 86 7.07 -7.11 -17.51
CA ALA A 86 6.18 -7.21 -18.68
C ALA A 86 5.28 -5.97 -18.93
N ILE A 87 5.01 -5.12 -17.91
CA ILE A 87 4.26 -3.86 -18.10
C ILE A 87 5.21 -2.71 -18.48
N LEU A 88 6.49 -2.80 -18.07
CA LEU A 88 7.54 -1.85 -18.49
C LEU A 88 7.89 -2.01 -19.98
N GLU A 89 7.81 -3.23 -20.53
CA GLU A 89 8.10 -3.48 -21.95
C GLU A 89 7.15 -2.79 -22.95
N GLU A 90 5.99 -2.26 -22.52
CA GLU A 90 5.11 -1.43 -23.38
C GLU A 90 5.42 0.09 -23.30
N TYR A 91 6.33 0.54 -22.43
CA TYR A 91 6.61 1.96 -22.18
C TYR A 91 8.06 2.39 -22.38
N ASP A 92 8.96 1.49 -22.78
CA ASP A 92 10.36 1.83 -23.02
C ASP A 92 10.64 2.12 -24.50
N ASP A 93 10.74 3.41 -24.81
CA ASP A 93 11.54 3.90 -25.95
C ASP A 93 11.98 5.36 -25.73
N VAL A 94 12.62 5.67 -24.59
CA VAL A 94 13.60 6.78 -24.51
C VAL A 94 14.66 6.45 -23.45
N GLU A 95 15.78 5.86 -23.88
CA GLU A 95 16.99 5.73 -23.08
C GLU A 95 17.63 7.09 -22.77
N LEU A 96 18.09 7.29 -21.54
CA LEU A 96 19.11 8.29 -21.20
C LEU A 96 20.16 7.66 -20.28
N ASP A 97 21.30 7.32 -20.88
CA ASP A 97 22.54 6.99 -20.21
C ASP A 97 23.05 8.14 -19.32
N MET A 98 23.55 7.83 -18.12
CA MET A 98 24.99 7.95 -17.80
C MET A 98 25.32 7.58 -16.32
N PRO A 99 26.55 7.08 -16.05
CA PRO A 99 26.97 6.41 -14.81
C PRO A 99 27.74 7.34 -13.84
N LEU A 100 28.01 6.89 -12.59
CA LEU A 100 29.27 7.17 -11.86
C LEU A 100 29.37 6.43 -10.51
N GLU A 101 30.40 5.59 -10.40
CA GLU A 101 30.98 5.10 -9.15
C GLU A 101 31.65 6.25 -8.37
N THR A 102 31.55 6.29 -7.03
CA THR A 102 32.68 6.07 -6.08
C THR A 102 32.36 6.41 -4.61
N LYS A 103 32.65 5.41 -3.75
CA LYS A 103 33.38 5.44 -2.45
C LYS A 103 32.91 6.34 -1.30
N ASN A 104 32.54 5.68 -0.20
CA ASN A 104 32.98 6.02 1.17
C ASN A 104 33.10 4.74 2.02
N ASN A 105 34.33 4.31 2.30
CA ASN A 105 34.65 3.07 3.03
C ASN A 105 34.60 3.22 4.57
N ALA A 106 34.10 4.34 5.10
CA ALA A 106 33.96 4.56 6.55
C ALA A 106 32.68 3.92 7.13
N ASP A 107 31.65 3.72 6.31
CA ASP A 107 30.36 3.12 6.75
C ASP A 107 30.41 1.60 6.89
N LEU A 108 31.47 0.94 6.42
CA LEU A 108 31.51 -0.53 6.39
C LEU A 108 31.73 -1.12 7.79
N GLU A 109 32.48 -0.43 8.65
CA GLU A 109 32.82 -0.90 10.01
C GLU A 109 31.67 -0.67 11.00
N GLU A 110 30.91 0.42 10.86
CA GLU A 110 29.65 0.64 11.57
C GLU A 110 28.57 -0.38 11.12
N LYS A 111 28.44 -0.63 9.81
CA LYS A 111 27.55 -1.68 9.28
C LYS A 111 27.95 -3.10 9.73
N LEU A 112 29.23 -3.35 9.97
CA LEU A 112 29.71 -4.65 10.48
C LEU A 112 29.44 -4.82 11.98
N ASN A 113 29.50 -3.76 12.78
CA ASN A 113 29.17 -3.78 14.20
C ASN A 113 27.65 -3.88 14.46
N GLU A 114 26.80 -3.28 13.63
CA GLU A 114 25.34 -3.47 13.69
C GLU A 114 24.93 -4.92 13.40
N ASN A 115 25.72 -5.67 12.63
CA ASN A 115 25.45 -7.08 12.33
C ASN A 115 25.63 -8.03 13.53
N TYR A 116 26.34 -7.61 14.59
CA TYR A 116 26.52 -8.39 15.82
C TYR A 116 25.48 -8.08 16.91
N ASN A 117 24.69 -7.02 16.74
CA ASN A 117 23.66 -6.58 17.71
C ASN A 117 22.23 -6.88 17.24
N LEU A 118 22.07 -7.92 16.41
CA LEU A 118 20.76 -8.42 15.99
C LEU A 118 20.39 -9.64 16.85
N PRO A 119 19.36 -9.57 17.72
CA PRO A 119 18.71 -10.79 18.20
C PRO A 119 18.27 -11.57 16.97
N ILE A 120 18.79 -12.80 16.81
CA ILE A 120 18.61 -13.75 15.69
C ILE A 120 17.60 -13.22 14.67
N SER A 121 18.10 -12.39 13.76
CA SER A 121 17.29 -11.76 12.73
C SER A 121 16.76 -12.85 11.80
N LEU A 122 15.59 -12.60 11.22
CA LEU A 122 14.81 -13.39 10.25
C LEU A 122 15.59 -13.76 8.96
N LYS A 123 16.89 -14.07 9.02
CA LYS A 123 17.76 -14.34 7.87
C LYS A 123 17.58 -15.73 7.26
N ASP A 124 16.89 -16.65 7.95
CA ASP A 124 16.68 -18.03 7.47
C ASP A 124 15.24 -18.32 6.99
N MET A 125 14.41 -17.29 6.77
CA MET A 125 13.05 -17.46 6.24
C MET A 125 12.98 -17.19 4.75
N ASN A 126 12.27 -18.06 4.03
CA ASN A 126 11.88 -17.77 2.65
C ASN A 126 10.99 -16.51 2.63
N VAL A 127 11.23 -15.59 1.68
CA VAL A 127 10.53 -14.30 1.57
C VAL A 127 9.01 -14.52 1.51
N ASP A 128 8.56 -15.58 0.85
CA ASP A 128 7.15 -15.94 0.77
C ASP A 128 6.55 -16.35 2.12
N ASP A 129 7.32 -17.04 2.97
CA ASP A 129 6.86 -17.44 4.31
C ASP A 129 6.75 -16.23 5.23
N THR A 130 7.67 -15.25 5.13
CA THR A 130 7.56 -14.00 5.91
C THR A 130 6.31 -13.20 5.54
N ASN A 131 5.97 -13.12 4.24
CA ASN A 131 4.76 -12.45 3.77
C ASN A 131 3.50 -13.19 4.27
N ARG A 132 3.50 -14.53 4.23
CA ARG A 132 2.37 -15.32 4.71
C ARG A 132 2.16 -15.20 6.21
N ILE A 133 3.24 -15.16 7.00
CA ILE A 133 3.16 -14.91 8.45
C ILE A 133 2.60 -13.52 8.73
N ARG A 134 3.03 -12.50 7.97
CA ARG A 134 2.49 -11.14 8.08
C ARG A 134 0.99 -11.09 7.77
N GLU A 135 0.52 -11.83 6.77
CA GLU A 135 -0.91 -11.97 6.47
C GLU A 135 -1.67 -12.64 7.62
N ILE A 136 -1.14 -13.73 8.18
CA ILE A 136 -1.72 -14.44 9.33
C ILE A 136 -1.82 -13.49 10.54
N PHE A 137 -0.80 -12.67 10.79
CA PHE A 137 -0.81 -11.67 11.85
C PHE A 137 -1.93 -10.64 11.65
N ARG A 138 -2.08 -10.10 10.43
CA ARG A 138 -3.19 -9.19 10.06
C ARG A 138 -4.56 -9.87 10.20
N GLN A 139 -4.67 -11.17 9.87
CA GLN A 139 -5.90 -11.95 10.08
C GLN A 139 -6.22 -12.12 11.57
N LEU A 140 -5.24 -12.49 12.39
CA LEU A 140 -5.38 -12.61 13.85
C LEU A 140 -5.77 -11.29 14.50
N LYS A 141 -5.23 -10.15 14.04
CA LYS A 141 -5.63 -8.81 14.51
C LYS A 141 -7.12 -8.54 14.37
N ARG A 142 -7.73 -9.00 13.27
CA ARG A 142 -9.18 -8.91 13.02
C ARG A 142 -9.96 -9.93 13.85
N LEU A 143 -9.48 -11.18 13.91
CA LEU A 143 -10.12 -12.26 14.66
C LEU A 143 -10.10 -12.05 16.18
N ARG A 144 -9.11 -11.32 16.71
CA ARG A 144 -9.02 -10.93 18.13
C ARG A 144 -10.33 -10.30 18.64
N LEU A 145 -10.99 -9.48 17.84
CA LEU A 145 -12.25 -8.82 18.20
C LEU A 145 -13.38 -9.83 18.48
N CYS A 146 -13.32 -11.03 17.90
CA CYS A 146 -14.32 -12.07 18.09
C CYS A 146 -14.17 -12.80 19.43
N VAL A 147 -12.96 -12.78 20.01
CA VAL A 147 -12.60 -13.59 21.18
C VAL A 147 -12.10 -12.78 22.37
N GLN A 148 -12.28 -11.45 22.32
CA GLN A 148 -11.83 -10.54 23.38
C GLN A 148 -12.55 -10.80 24.72
N ASN A 149 -13.85 -11.09 24.66
CA ASN A 149 -14.72 -11.20 25.84
C ASN A 149 -14.95 -12.64 26.31
N ILE A 150 -14.25 -13.62 25.74
CA ILE A 150 -14.37 -15.03 26.11
C ILE A 150 -13.03 -15.57 26.61
N ASN A 151 -13.09 -16.63 27.40
CA ASN A 151 -11.93 -17.30 27.98
C ASN A 151 -11.13 -18.18 26.99
N TYR A 152 -11.62 -18.29 25.75
CA TYR A 152 -11.02 -19.04 24.66
C TYR A 152 -10.31 -18.06 23.72
N LYS A 153 -9.08 -18.38 23.31
CA LYS A 153 -8.30 -17.57 22.37
C LYS A 153 -8.05 -18.37 21.08
N ILE A 154 -7.49 -17.71 20.07
CA ILE A 154 -7.30 -18.27 18.74
C ILE A 154 -5.80 -18.39 18.46
N SER A 155 -5.42 -19.49 17.83
CA SER A 155 -4.10 -19.73 17.28
C SER A 155 -4.22 -20.24 15.85
N ILE A 156 -3.28 -19.88 14.98
CA ILE A 156 -3.17 -20.38 13.62
C ILE A 156 -1.83 -21.10 13.50
N LEU A 157 -1.88 -22.36 13.08
CA LEU A 157 -0.72 -23.16 12.72
C LEU A 157 -0.57 -23.16 11.20
N TYR A 158 0.61 -22.83 10.69
CA TYR A 158 0.95 -22.83 9.27
C TYR A 158 2.38 -23.35 9.10
N LYS A 159 2.56 -24.50 8.44
CA LYS A 159 3.86 -25.19 8.38
C LYS A 159 4.46 -25.31 9.80
N ASP A 160 5.61 -24.67 10.01
CA ASP A 160 6.42 -24.68 11.22
C ASP A 160 6.15 -23.42 12.07
N TYR A 161 5.10 -22.66 11.75
CA TYR A 161 4.76 -21.40 12.40
C TYR A 161 3.51 -21.54 13.23
N LEU A 162 3.61 -21.15 14.49
CA LEU A 162 2.49 -21.07 15.41
C LEU A 162 2.27 -19.61 15.81
N CYS A 163 1.19 -19.01 15.31
CA CYS A 163 0.80 -17.65 15.68
C CYS A 163 -0.37 -17.71 16.68
N CYS A 164 -0.20 -17.13 17.86
CA CYS A 164 -1.12 -17.24 18.99
C CYS A 164 -1.60 -15.88 19.51
N LEU A 165 -2.84 -15.86 19.99
CA LEU A 165 -3.37 -14.77 20.79
C LEU A 165 -3.27 -15.12 22.28
N ARG A 166 -2.58 -14.30 23.06
CA ARG A 166 -2.42 -14.46 24.52
C ARG A 166 -3.67 -14.07 25.31
N ARG A 167 -3.65 -14.32 26.62
CA ARG A 167 -4.71 -13.92 27.58
C ARG A 167 -5.00 -12.42 27.59
N ASP A 168 -3.95 -11.62 27.51
CA ASP A 168 -4.00 -10.14 27.46
C ASP A 168 -4.34 -9.60 26.06
N ASN A 169 -4.59 -10.49 25.09
CA ASN A 169 -4.84 -10.20 23.69
C ASN A 169 -3.65 -9.57 22.94
N THR A 170 -2.44 -9.80 23.45
CA THR A 170 -1.20 -9.60 22.68
C THR A 170 -0.96 -10.78 21.73
N PHE A 171 -0.17 -10.55 20.69
CA PHE A 171 0.17 -11.55 19.68
C PHE A 171 1.56 -12.09 19.95
N GLU A 172 1.72 -13.40 19.84
CA GLU A 172 3.02 -14.06 19.86
C GLU A 172 3.10 -15.02 18.69
N SER A 173 4.19 -14.93 17.93
CA SER A 173 4.51 -15.84 16.85
C SER A 173 5.70 -16.69 17.26
N TYR A 174 5.61 -17.98 16.99
CA TYR A 174 6.65 -18.93 17.31
C TYR A 174 7.05 -19.74 16.08
N LEU A 175 8.35 -19.97 15.92
CA LEU A 175 8.89 -21.00 15.02
C LEU A 175 9.00 -22.32 15.80
N THR A 176 8.30 -23.36 15.35
CA THR A 176 8.42 -24.72 15.87
C THR A 176 9.47 -25.46 15.05
N LYS A 177 10.66 -25.69 15.60
CA LYS A 177 11.69 -26.49 14.92
C LYS A 177 11.17 -27.92 14.72
N ASP A 178 11.45 -28.50 13.54
CA ASP A 178 11.20 -29.91 13.18
C ASP A 178 9.72 -30.32 13.05
N LEU A 179 8.80 -29.37 12.99
CA LEU A 179 7.39 -29.66 12.73
C LEU A 179 7.15 -29.67 11.22
N ASN A 180 7.42 -30.79 10.53
CA ASN A 180 7.11 -30.95 9.10
C ASN A 180 5.59 -30.84 8.83
N GLY A 181 5.07 -29.62 8.87
CA GLY A 181 3.66 -29.30 8.71
C GLY A 181 3.29 -29.26 7.23
N ALA A 182 2.06 -29.68 6.91
CA ALA A 182 1.49 -29.40 5.61
C ALA A 182 1.40 -27.88 5.38
N SER A 183 1.38 -27.44 4.13
CA SER A 183 1.20 -26.04 3.73
C SER A 183 -0.19 -25.47 4.07
N ASP A 184 -1.05 -26.26 4.70
CA ASP A 184 -2.40 -25.88 5.05
C ASP A 184 -2.44 -25.06 6.35
N MET A 185 -3.26 -24.02 6.36
CA MET A 185 -3.52 -23.23 7.57
C MET A 185 -4.55 -23.94 8.44
N LYS A 186 -4.19 -24.20 9.69
CA LYS A 186 -5.07 -24.83 10.67
C LYS A 186 -5.46 -23.85 11.77
N LEU A 187 -6.76 -23.56 11.87
CA LEU A 187 -7.32 -22.77 12.96
C LEU A 187 -7.44 -23.63 14.22
N MET A 188 -6.80 -23.19 15.30
CA MET A 188 -6.85 -23.84 16.61
C MET A 188 -7.42 -22.89 17.65
N ILE A 189 -8.16 -23.44 18.62
CA ILE A 189 -8.65 -22.70 19.77
C ILE A 189 -7.72 -23.00 20.94
N SER A 190 -7.27 -21.98 21.64
CA SER A 190 -6.44 -22.12 22.84
C SER A 190 -7.26 -21.83 24.09
N ILE A 191 -7.16 -22.70 25.09
CA ILE A 191 -7.75 -22.52 26.42
C ILE A 191 -6.67 -22.54 27.49
N ASP A 192 -6.84 -21.70 28.47
CA ASP A 192 -6.04 -21.67 29.69
C ASP A 192 -6.19 -22.93 30.53
N MET A 193 -5.07 -23.48 31.01
CA MET A 193 -5.06 -24.66 31.90
C MET A 193 -5.99 -24.50 33.12
N GLU A 194 -6.04 -23.32 33.73
CA GLU A 194 -6.92 -23.04 34.87
C GLU A 194 -8.41 -23.13 34.50
N ASN A 195 -8.77 -22.62 33.32
CA ASN A 195 -10.15 -22.66 32.83
C ASN A 195 -10.54 -24.06 32.36
N LEU A 196 -9.58 -24.80 31.78
CA LEU A 196 -9.74 -26.19 31.40
C LEU A 196 -10.06 -27.06 32.62
N ILE A 197 -9.29 -26.94 33.71
CA ILE A 197 -9.50 -27.74 34.93
C ILE A 197 -10.85 -27.42 35.58
N LYS A 198 -11.27 -26.14 35.57
CA LYS A 198 -12.57 -25.72 36.10
C LYS A 198 -13.75 -26.30 35.32
N ASN A 199 -13.66 -26.32 33.98
CA ASN A 199 -14.79 -26.61 33.09
C ASN A 199 -14.56 -27.84 32.19
N ILE A 200 -13.79 -28.82 32.65
CA ILE A 200 -13.25 -29.92 31.82
C ILE A 200 -14.32 -30.69 31.01
N LYS A 201 -15.56 -30.77 31.53
CA LYS A 201 -16.68 -31.47 30.89
C LYS A 201 -17.33 -30.68 29.76
N SER A 202 -17.37 -29.34 29.83
CA SER A 202 -18.01 -28.49 28.81
C SER A 202 -17.06 -28.13 27.66
N VAL A 203 -15.75 -28.21 27.90
CA VAL A 203 -14.69 -27.82 26.95
C VAL A 203 -14.87 -28.38 25.54
N PRO A 204 -15.21 -29.67 25.31
CA PRO A 204 -15.40 -30.17 23.96
C PRO A 204 -16.52 -29.44 23.21
N HIS A 205 -17.63 -29.14 23.89
CA HIS A 205 -18.76 -28.43 23.33
C HIS A 205 -18.44 -26.95 23.13
N ASP A 206 -17.77 -26.32 24.09
CA ASP A 206 -17.39 -24.91 24.03
C ASP A 206 -16.41 -24.65 22.89
N VAL A 207 -15.39 -25.51 22.70
CA VAL A 207 -14.44 -25.43 21.59
C VAL A 207 -15.16 -25.54 20.25
N LYS A 208 -16.08 -26.50 20.10
CA LYS A 208 -16.87 -26.66 18.88
C LYS A 208 -17.70 -25.40 18.59
N THR A 209 -18.43 -24.91 19.59
CA THR A 209 -19.28 -23.71 19.48
C THR A 209 -18.47 -22.47 19.12
N VAL A 210 -17.31 -22.26 19.75
CA VAL A 210 -16.41 -21.13 19.42
C VAL A 210 -15.92 -21.26 17.98
N ARG A 211 -15.51 -22.46 17.53
CA ARG A 211 -15.02 -22.68 16.16
C ARG A 211 -16.11 -22.39 15.13
N GLU A 212 -17.29 -22.96 15.32
CA GLU A 212 -18.43 -22.73 14.44
C GLU A 212 -18.84 -21.26 14.40
N SER A 213 -18.76 -20.56 15.54
CA SER A 213 -19.03 -19.12 15.63
C SER A 213 -18.00 -18.32 14.83
N VAL A 214 -16.72 -18.64 14.94
CA VAL A 214 -15.65 -18.01 14.14
C VAL A 214 -15.90 -18.24 12.64
N TYR A 215 -16.24 -19.46 12.24
CA TYR A 215 -16.56 -19.76 10.84
C TYR A 215 -17.77 -18.97 10.32
N LYS A 216 -18.85 -18.88 11.10
CA LYS A 216 -20.02 -18.05 10.75
C LYS A 216 -19.66 -16.57 10.60
N ILE A 217 -18.81 -16.04 11.48
CA ILE A 217 -18.34 -14.66 11.40
C ILE A 217 -17.49 -14.45 10.13
N LEU A 218 -16.57 -15.36 9.83
CA LEU A 218 -15.74 -15.31 8.62
C LEU A 218 -16.61 -15.31 7.36
N GLN A 219 -17.57 -16.23 7.24
CA GLN A 219 -18.51 -16.28 6.11
C GLN A 219 -19.33 -15.00 5.97
N LYS A 220 -19.88 -14.48 7.08
CA LYS A 220 -20.65 -13.23 7.07
C LYS A 220 -19.78 -12.04 6.65
N ASN A 221 -18.52 -12.00 7.07
CA ASN A 221 -17.59 -10.95 6.72
C ASN A 221 -17.13 -11.06 5.26
N GLN A 222 -16.89 -12.25 4.74
CA GLN A 222 -16.62 -12.47 3.31
C GLN A 222 -17.73 -11.87 2.44
N LEU A 223 -19.00 -12.19 2.73
CA LEU A 223 -20.13 -11.62 2.00
C LEU A 223 -20.22 -10.09 2.11
N LYS A 224 -19.89 -9.52 3.28
CA LYS A 224 -19.83 -8.06 3.45
C LYS A 224 -18.69 -7.43 2.66
N HIS A 225 -17.51 -8.04 2.68
CA HIS A 225 -16.34 -7.57 1.94
C HIS A 225 -16.61 -7.58 0.43
N ILE A 226 -17.21 -8.64 -0.10
CA ILE A 226 -17.63 -8.72 -1.51
C ILE A 226 -18.61 -7.58 -1.84
N LYS A 227 -19.65 -7.35 -1.02
CA LYS A 227 -20.60 -6.24 -1.25
C LYS A 227 -19.94 -4.85 -1.21
N VAL A 228 -18.97 -4.65 -0.33
CA VAL A 228 -18.20 -3.39 -0.28
C VAL A 228 -17.35 -3.24 -1.54
N LEU A 229 -16.73 -4.33 -1.99
CA LEU A 229 -15.95 -4.36 -3.21
C LEU A 229 -16.80 -4.05 -4.45
N ASP A 230 -17.96 -4.69 -4.58
CA ASP A 230 -18.93 -4.42 -5.66
C ASP A 230 -19.34 -2.94 -5.66
N ARG A 231 -19.56 -2.36 -4.48
CA ARG A 231 -19.85 -0.94 -4.33
C ARG A 231 -18.67 -0.06 -4.78
N MET A 232 -17.44 -0.42 -4.44
CA MET A 232 -16.24 0.31 -4.90
C MET A 232 -16.09 0.23 -6.42
N LEU A 233 -16.30 -0.94 -7.03
CA LEU A 233 -16.23 -1.13 -8.48
C LEU A 233 -17.35 -0.37 -9.22
N SER A 234 -18.52 -0.22 -8.60
CA SER A 234 -19.62 0.58 -9.17
C SER A 234 -19.31 2.09 -9.27
N CYS A 235 -18.22 2.58 -8.68
CA CYS A 235 -17.75 3.96 -8.88
C CYS A 235 -17.21 4.25 -10.29
N LYS A 236 -17.22 3.28 -11.22
CA LYS A 236 -16.87 3.46 -12.64
C LYS A 236 -17.56 4.67 -13.29
N SER A 237 -18.81 4.96 -12.92
CA SER A 237 -19.56 6.10 -13.44
C SER A 237 -18.93 7.45 -13.06
N LEU A 238 -18.41 7.59 -11.84
CA LEU A 238 -17.75 8.80 -11.36
C LEU A 238 -16.45 9.06 -12.12
N LEU A 239 -15.71 8.00 -12.46
CA LEU A 239 -14.46 8.09 -13.22
C LEU A 239 -14.73 8.56 -14.66
N SER A 240 -15.79 8.02 -15.27
CA SER A 240 -16.24 8.42 -16.61
C SER A 240 -16.71 9.88 -16.64
N GLU A 241 -17.50 10.30 -15.66
CA GLU A 241 -17.99 11.68 -15.54
C GLU A 241 -16.84 12.67 -15.29
N SER A 242 -15.89 12.30 -14.42
CA SER A 242 -14.70 13.10 -14.15
C SER A 242 -13.86 13.29 -15.42
N PHE A 243 -13.70 12.23 -16.23
CA PHE A 243 -12.97 12.30 -17.50
C PHE A 243 -13.66 13.23 -18.51
N ILE A 244 -14.99 13.17 -18.63
CA ILE A 244 -15.76 14.10 -19.46
C ILE A 244 -15.52 15.55 -19.02
N ASN A 245 -15.54 15.81 -17.71
CA ASN A 245 -15.30 17.13 -17.15
C ASN A 245 -13.88 17.63 -17.45
N ILE A 246 -12.86 16.78 -17.27
CA ILE A 246 -11.46 17.09 -17.61
C ILE A 246 -11.32 17.41 -19.10
N LYS A 247 -11.88 16.55 -19.98
CA LYS A 247 -11.82 16.77 -21.42
C LYS A 247 -12.49 18.07 -21.83
N SER A 248 -13.61 18.41 -21.21
CA SER A 248 -14.30 19.68 -21.46
C SER A 248 -13.43 20.89 -21.07
N LYS A 249 -12.65 20.80 -19.98
CA LYS A 249 -11.71 21.86 -19.56
C LYS A 249 -10.53 21.98 -20.51
N GLN A 250 -9.95 20.85 -20.94
CA GLN A 250 -8.89 20.85 -21.96
C GLN A 250 -9.37 21.53 -23.25
N ASN A 251 -10.56 21.17 -23.74
CA ASN A 251 -11.16 21.78 -24.92
C ASN A 251 -11.42 23.29 -24.76
N LYS A 252 -11.80 23.73 -23.55
CA LYS A 252 -11.93 25.16 -23.25
C LYS A 252 -10.58 25.88 -23.35
N TYR A 253 -9.54 25.34 -22.73
CA TYR A 253 -8.21 25.95 -22.78
C TYR A 253 -7.65 26.00 -24.21
N THR A 254 -7.77 24.93 -24.99
CA THR A 254 -7.34 24.93 -26.39
C THR A 254 -8.12 25.96 -27.22
N SER A 255 -9.44 26.09 -27.00
CA SER A 255 -10.24 27.11 -27.69
C SER A 255 -9.88 28.55 -27.32
N PHE A 256 -9.44 28.78 -26.07
CA PHE A 256 -8.98 30.11 -25.66
C PHE A 256 -7.59 30.42 -26.20
N ILE A 257 -6.69 29.43 -26.21
CA ILE A 257 -5.36 29.55 -26.81
C ILE A 257 -5.48 29.89 -28.30
N SER A 258 -6.33 29.17 -29.05
CA SER A 258 -6.50 29.44 -30.49
C SER A 258 -7.01 30.85 -30.76
N LYS A 259 -7.97 31.34 -29.98
CA LYS A 259 -8.48 32.72 -30.08
C LYS A 259 -7.42 33.77 -29.77
N LEU A 260 -6.59 33.53 -28.76
CA LEU A 260 -5.49 34.44 -28.41
C LEU A 260 -4.38 34.43 -29.47
N GLU A 261 -4.09 33.27 -30.07
CA GLU A 261 -3.14 33.15 -31.17
C GLU A 261 -3.65 33.87 -32.44
N GLU A 262 -4.95 33.82 -32.73
CA GLU A 262 -5.57 34.63 -33.79
C GLU A 262 -5.47 36.13 -33.49
N MET A 263 -5.77 36.54 -32.26
CA MET A 263 -5.64 37.94 -31.84
C MET A 263 -4.19 38.43 -31.93
N LEU A 264 -3.22 37.59 -31.57
CA LEU A 264 -1.80 37.90 -31.70
C LEU A 264 -1.41 38.15 -33.16
N LYS A 265 -1.86 37.31 -34.10
CA LYS A 265 -1.62 37.49 -35.53
C LYS A 265 -2.19 38.81 -36.06
N LEU A 266 -3.40 39.18 -35.64
CA LEU A 266 -4.02 40.46 -36.03
C LEU A 266 -3.22 41.66 -35.50
N VAL A 267 -2.74 41.57 -34.25
CA VAL A 267 -1.89 42.60 -33.65
C VAL A 267 -0.56 42.73 -34.40
N GLU A 268 0.05 41.61 -34.81
CA GLU A 268 1.28 41.61 -35.61
C GLU A 268 1.09 42.21 -37.00
N MET A 269 -0.03 41.91 -37.66
CA MET A 269 -0.37 42.54 -38.94
C MET A 269 -0.51 44.06 -38.80
N HIS A 270 -1.23 44.53 -37.79
CA HIS A 270 -1.43 45.95 -37.53
C HIS A 270 -0.12 46.66 -37.12
N GLU A 271 0.73 45.99 -36.35
CA GLU A 271 2.10 46.45 -36.03
C GLU A 271 2.91 46.67 -37.31
N GLY A 272 2.91 45.69 -38.22
CA GLY A 272 3.58 45.78 -39.52
C GLY A 272 3.05 46.91 -40.42
N GLU A 273 1.74 47.13 -40.44
CA GLU A 273 1.14 48.26 -41.16
C GLU A 273 1.58 49.62 -40.60
N MET A 274 1.67 49.75 -39.27
CA MET A 274 2.10 50.99 -38.62
C MET A 274 3.59 51.28 -38.83
N ILE A 275 4.43 50.24 -38.81
CA ILE A 275 5.86 50.37 -39.17
C ILE A 275 6.00 50.81 -40.63
N SER A 276 5.26 50.19 -41.55
CA SER A 276 5.27 50.56 -42.97
C SER A 276 4.82 52.02 -43.20
N LYS A 277 3.82 52.50 -42.44
CA LYS A 277 3.39 53.90 -42.45
C LYS A 277 4.49 54.84 -41.94
N LEU A 278 5.18 54.45 -40.87
CA LEU A 278 6.32 55.21 -40.31
C LEU A 278 7.45 55.34 -41.34
N ASP A 279 7.79 54.25 -42.02
CA ASP A 279 8.83 54.21 -43.05
C ASP A 279 8.46 55.09 -44.26
N ASN A 280 7.20 55.03 -44.71
CA ASN A 280 6.70 55.89 -45.78
C ASN A 280 6.76 57.38 -45.43
N ILE A 281 6.42 57.76 -44.19
CA ILE A 281 6.56 59.15 -43.70
C ILE A 281 8.03 59.55 -43.68
N ASN A 282 8.92 58.69 -43.19
CA ASN A 282 10.36 58.99 -43.19
C ASN A 282 10.95 59.11 -44.61
N TYR A 283 10.47 58.32 -45.57
CA TYR A 283 10.87 58.40 -46.97
C TYR A 283 10.36 59.67 -47.68
N THR A 284 9.09 60.02 -47.49
CA THR A 284 8.52 61.24 -48.12
C THR A 284 9.17 62.53 -47.63
N TYR A 285 9.49 62.62 -46.33
CA TYR A 285 10.14 63.79 -45.75
C TYR A 285 11.67 63.82 -45.93
N SER A 286 12.32 62.71 -46.27
CA SER A 286 13.74 62.70 -46.65
C SER A 286 13.96 63.18 -48.09
N ASN A 287 12.98 62.97 -48.98
CA ASN A 287 13.03 63.37 -50.40
C ASN A 287 12.38 64.74 -50.71
N SER A 288 11.79 65.44 -49.74
CA SER A 288 11.18 66.77 -49.98
C SER A 288 12.25 67.89 -50.01
N ALA A 289 12.25 68.66 -51.10
CA ALA A 289 13.25 69.72 -51.36
C ALA A 289 12.98 71.05 -50.62
N ASN A 290 11.78 71.24 -50.07
CA ASN A 290 11.41 72.40 -49.25
C ASN A 290 11.13 71.92 -47.82
N LYS A 291 12.08 72.10 -46.90
CA LYS A 291 11.91 71.80 -45.48
C LYS A 291 11.63 73.09 -44.72
N GLY A 292 10.35 73.36 -44.46
CA GLY A 292 9.92 74.45 -43.58
C GLY A 292 9.80 73.99 -42.12
N LEU A 293 9.92 74.93 -41.18
CA LEU A 293 9.76 74.66 -39.75
C LEU A 293 8.37 74.09 -39.39
N GLN A 294 7.35 74.41 -40.21
CA GLN A 294 5.99 73.88 -40.10
C GLN A 294 5.92 72.39 -40.44
N ASP A 295 6.64 71.95 -41.48
CA ASP A 295 6.66 70.55 -41.94
C ASP A 295 7.36 69.64 -40.93
N ASP A 296 8.39 70.15 -40.25
CA ASP A 296 9.09 69.43 -39.17
C ASP A 296 8.20 69.23 -37.93
N ILE A 297 7.39 70.22 -37.58
CA ILE A 297 6.43 70.13 -36.46
C ILE A 297 5.34 69.11 -36.77
N GLU A 298 4.78 69.12 -37.99
CA GLU A 298 3.76 68.15 -38.42
C GLU A 298 4.32 66.72 -38.46
N ARG A 299 5.53 66.54 -38.99
CA ARG A 299 6.21 65.23 -38.97
C ARG A 299 6.41 64.74 -37.55
N SER A 300 6.91 65.59 -36.65
CA SER A 300 7.14 65.21 -35.25
C SER A 300 5.84 64.79 -34.55
N HIS A 301 4.72 65.45 -34.83
CA HIS A 301 3.41 65.07 -34.31
C HIS A 301 2.92 63.73 -34.86
N LEU A 302 3.04 63.51 -36.18
CA LEU A 302 2.62 62.26 -36.82
C LEU A 302 3.47 61.06 -36.37
N VAL A 303 4.79 61.23 -36.34
CA VAL A 303 5.73 60.22 -35.82
C VAL A 303 5.49 59.96 -34.34
N GLY A 304 5.27 61.01 -33.54
CA GLY A 304 4.93 60.89 -32.12
C GLY A 304 3.66 60.09 -31.89
N LYS A 305 2.61 60.30 -32.70
CA LYS A 305 1.35 59.56 -32.63
C LYS A 305 1.54 58.08 -32.98
N ILE A 306 2.19 57.79 -34.11
CA ILE A 306 2.45 56.39 -34.53
C ILE A 306 3.32 55.66 -33.51
N ASN A 307 4.34 56.31 -32.96
CA ASN A 307 5.18 55.72 -31.91
C ASN A 307 4.40 55.44 -30.63
N ASN A 308 3.42 56.27 -30.28
CA ASN A 308 2.56 56.02 -29.13
C ASN A 308 1.63 54.83 -29.37
N ASP A 309 1.07 54.74 -30.58
CA ASP A 309 0.23 53.60 -31.00
C ASP A 309 1.05 52.29 -31.03
N LEU A 310 2.29 52.32 -31.52
CA LEU A 310 3.22 51.18 -31.48
C LEU A 310 3.55 50.75 -30.04
N LYS A 311 3.73 51.71 -29.11
CA LYS A 311 3.89 51.39 -27.68
C LYS A 311 2.64 50.69 -27.12
N ASN A 312 1.45 51.18 -27.44
CA ASN A 312 0.20 50.55 -26.99
C ASN A 312 0.02 49.14 -27.57
N ILE A 313 0.33 48.96 -28.86
CA ILE A 313 0.35 47.65 -29.53
C ILE A 313 1.30 46.69 -28.82
N SER A 314 2.51 47.15 -28.47
CA SER A 314 3.49 46.34 -27.74
C SER A 314 2.98 45.87 -26.37
N VAL A 315 2.32 46.76 -25.61
CA VAL A 315 1.70 46.41 -24.31
C VAL A 315 0.61 45.34 -24.50
N ILE A 316 -0.28 45.52 -25.47
CA ILE A 316 -1.35 44.55 -25.77
C ILE A 316 -0.75 43.21 -26.20
N LYS A 317 0.29 43.22 -27.04
CA LYS A 317 1.00 42.01 -27.50
C LYS A 317 1.60 41.23 -26.32
N GLN A 318 2.26 41.93 -25.39
CA GLN A 318 2.82 41.32 -24.18
C GLN A 318 1.73 40.70 -23.30
N GLU A 319 0.58 41.36 -23.16
CA GLU A 319 -0.56 40.83 -22.40
C GLU A 319 -1.16 39.57 -23.03
N ILE A 320 -1.34 39.55 -24.36
CA ILE A 320 -1.79 38.37 -25.11
C ILE A 320 -0.82 37.21 -24.88
N ILE A 321 0.48 37.44 -25.07
CA ILE A 321 1.52 36.40 -24.90
C ILE A 321 1.50 35.85 -23.47
N LYS A 322 1.41 36.72 -22.45
CA LYS A 322 1.31 36.31 -21.05
C LYS A 322 0.11 35.40 -20.81
N ASN A 323 -1.04 35.74 -21.38
CA ASN A 323 -2.26 34.95 -21.24
C ASN A 323 -2.16 33.60 -21.98
N ILE A 324 -1.53 33.56 -23.16
CA ILE A 324 -1.25 32.30 -23.88
C ILE A 324 -0.38 31.39 -23.03
N ILE A 325 0.74 31.90 -22.50
CA ILE A 325 1.68 31.13 -21.66
C ILE A 325 0.95 30.56 -20.43
N LEU A 326 0.14 31.38 -19.75
CA LEU A 326 -0.62 30.95 -18.58
C LEU A 326 -1.61 29.82 -18.91
N LEU A 327 -2.31 29.92 -20.04
CA LEU A 327 -3.26 28.89 -20.47
C LEU A 327 -2.56 27.60 -20.93
N LYS A 328 -1.42 27.71 -21.62
CA LYS A 328 -0.59 26.55 -21.99
C LYS A 328 -0.10 25.81 -20.75
N SER A 329 0.46 26.53 -19.78
CA SER A 329 0.87 25.95 -18.49
C SER A 329 -0.28 25.27 -17.75
N LYS A 330 -1.49 25.86 -17.74
CA LYS A 330 -2.68 25.21 -17.14
C LYS A 330 -3.12 23.95 -17.87
N LEU A 331 -3.03 23.95 -19.20
CA LEU A 331 -3.37 22.80 -20.04
C LEU A 331 -2.36 21.66 -19.85
N GLU A 332 -1.07 21.99 -19.83
CA GLU A 332 0.03 21.05 -19.56
C GLU A 332 -0.11 20.43 -18.17
N ASN A 333 -0.27 21.25 -17.13
CA ASN A 333 -0.46 20.77 -15.76
C ASN A 333 -1.67 19.84 -15.65
N LEU A 334 -2.81 20.23 -16.25
CA LEU A 334 -3.99 19.37 -16.26
C LEU A 334 -3.73 18.04 -16.98
N SER A 335 -2.93 18.04 -18.04
CA SER A 335 -2.68 16.83 -18.84
C SER A 335 -1.73 15.88 -18.12
N LEU A 336 -0.63 16.40 -17.57
CA LEU A 336 0.34 15.63 -16.79
C LEU A 336 -0.29 15.02 -15.53
N HIS A 337 -1.10 15.77 -14.81
CA HIS A 337 -1.73 15.27 -13.58
C HIS A 337 -2.78 14.18 -13.86
N VAL A 338 -3.46 14.26 -15.01
CA VAL A 338 -4.42 13.22 -15.42
C VAL A 338 -3.70 11.94 -15.83
N ASP A 339 -2.58 12.08 -16.54
CA ASP A 339 -1.72 10.96 -16.93
C ASP A 339 -1.18 10.21 -15.70
N GLU A 340 -0.58 10.94 -14.75
CA GLU A 340 -0.09 10.42 -13.46
C GLU A 340 -1.18 9.62 -12.72
N ILE A 341 -2.35 10.23 -12.51
CA ILE A 341 -3.47 9.58 -11.81
C ILE A 341 -3.96 8.35 -12.57
N CYS A 342 -4.05 8.41 -13.89
CA CYS A 342 -4.50 7.28 -14.70
C CYS A 342 -3.51 6.11 -14.62
N PHE A 343 -2.22 6.40 -14.77
CA PHE A 343 -1.15 5.42 -14.71
C PHE A 343 -1.11 4.69 -13.37
N ASP A 344 -1.09 5.43 -12.26
CA ASP A 344 -1.09 4.85 -10.91
C ASP A 344 -2.30 3.95 -10.68
N ASN A 345 -3.50 4.40 -11.08
CA ASN A 345 -4.71 3.61 -10.92
C ASN A 345 -4.72 2.35 -11.79
N ILE A 346 -4.14 2.37 -13.00
CA ILE A 346 -3.99 1.18 -13.86
C ILE A 346 -3.12 0.15 -13.15
N ILE A 347 -1.95 0.55 -12.64
CA ILE A 347 -1.04 -0.33 -11.89
C ILE A 347 -1.74 -0.93 -10.68
N MET A 348 -2.46 -0.10 -9.91
CA MET A 348 -3.18 -0.58 -8.72
C MET A 348 -4.31 -1.56 -9.08
N ILE A 349 -5.07 -1.29 -10.15
CA ILE A 349 -6.15 -2.18 -10.60
C ILE A 349 -5.58 -3.50 -11.12
N ASP A 350 -4.46 -3.47 -11.83
CA ASP A 350 -3.77 -4.68 -12.29
C ASP A 350 -3.31 -5.54 -11.10
N ALA A 351 -2.64 -4.95 -10.12
CA ALA A 351 -2.23 -5.64 -8.90
C ALA A 351 -3.42 -6.25 -8.13
N ILE A 352 -4.54 -5.52 -8.06
CA ILE A 352 -5.81 -6.03 -7.49
C ILE A 352 -6.35 -7.20 -8.31
N THR A 353 -6.30 -7.12 -9.64
CA THR A 353 -6.81 -8.15 -10.55
C THR A 353 -6.00 -9.43 -10.44
N ARG A 354 -4.67 -9.34 -10.43
CA ARG A 354 -3.77 -10.48 -10.16
C ARG A 354 -4.07 -11.13 -8.80
N ASN A 355 -4.41 -10.34 -7.78
CA ASN A 355 -4.84 -10.89 -6.50
C ASN A 355 -6.17 -11.65 -6.61
N PHE A 356 -7.14 -11.16 -7.39
CA PHE A 356 -8.38 -11.91 -7.65
C PHE A 356 -8.16 -13.21 -8.43
N GLU A 357 -7.18 -13.28 -9.31
CA GLU A 357 -6.81 -14.56 -9.96
C GLU A 357 -6.29 -15.60 -8.96
N THR A 358 -5.76 -15.19 -7.81
CA THR A 358 -5.41 -16.16 -6.76
C THR A 358 -6.65 -16.75 -6.08
N PHE A 359 -7.79 -16.06 -6.06
CA PHE A 359 -9.04 -16.61 -5.53
C PHE A 359 -9.55 -17.80 -6.36
N SER A 360 -9.29 -17.84 -7.67
CA SER A 360 -9.75 -18.94 -8.53
C SER A 360 -8.89 -20.20 -8.43
N LYS A 361 -7.77 -20.15 -7.69
CA LYS A 361 -6.86 -21.28 -7.46
C LYS A 361 -7.21 -22.12 -6.21
N PHE A 362 -8.25 -21.73 -5.46
CA PHE A 362 -8.79 -22.45 -4.29
C PHE A 362 -10.22 -22.88 -4.56
#